data_AF-A0AAV6DM18-F1
#
_entry.id   AF-A0AAV6DM18-F1
#
_cell.length_a   1.000
_cell.length_b   1.000
_cell.length_c   1.000
_cell.angle_alpha   90.00
_cell.angle_beta   90.00
_cell.angle_gamma   90.00
#
_symmetry.space_group_name_H-M   'P 1'
#
loop_
_entity.id
_entity.type
_entity.pdbx_description
1 polymer ?
#
loop_
_entity_poly.entity_id
_entity_poly.type
_entity_poly.pdbx_seq_one_letter_code
_entity_poly.pdbx_strand_id
1 'polypeptide(L)'
;MELLISVAAILVSVILYYAGVRHGRRQEGERREHELRLAREQRTHELALEAARQRREMTSRVADEYVRMARGHIDSGPHALAELGLQNLGSDEAIREAIQEMRIRSGGDPWAGQSHHVQGTDLVMFFSFVSENRVNFFHTSVEAVAAQVAGSSR
;
A
#
# COMPACT_ATOMS: atom_id res chain seq x y z
N MET A 1 51.37 -25.07 -52.89
CA MET A 1 50.60 -25.71 -51.80
C MET A 1 50.75 -24.95 -50.49
N GLU A 2 51.96 -24.55 -50.08
CA GLU A 2 52.18 -23.85 -48.79
C GLU A 2 51.54 -22.46 -48.69
N LEU A 3 51.50 -21.68 -49.77
CA LEU A 3 50.83 -20.36 -49.82
C LEU A 3 49.31 -20.41 -49.61
N LEU A 4 48.65 -21.52 -49.97
CA LEU A 4 47.20 -21.67 -49.77
C LEU A 4 46.87 -21.99 -48.31
N ILE A 5 47.76 -22.73 -47.62
CA ILE A 5 47.59 -23.12 -46.23
C ILE A 5 47.78 -21.91 -45.30
N SER A 6 48.75 -21.03 -45.60
CA SER A 6 48.98 -19.81 -44.81
C SER A 6 47.82 -18.82 -44.91
N VAL A 7 47.25 -18.63 -46.11
CA VAL A 7 46.08 -17.77 -46.32
C VAL A 7 44.84 -18.33 -45.61
N ALA A 8 44.64 -19.66 -45.65
CA ALA A 8 43.54 -20.30 -44.94
C ALA A 8 43.64 -20.13 -43.41
N ALA A 9 44.84 -20.24 -42.85
CA ALA A 9 45.07 -20.06 -41.41
C ALA A 9 44.75 -18.62 -40.94
N ILE A 10 45.12 -17.61 -41.75
CA ILE A 10 44.82 -16.21 -41.46
C ILE A 10 43.31 -15.96 -41.47
N LEU A 11 42.58 -16.49 -42.46
CA LEU A 11 41.14 -16.34 -42.55
C LEU A 11 40.40 -16.95 -41.34
N VAL A 12 40.81 -18.14 -40.89
CA VAL A 12 40.23 -18.80 -39.71
C VAL A 12 40.46 -17.98 -38.44
N SER A 13 41.66 -17.43 -38.26
CA SER A 13 41.98 -16.58 -37.11
C SER A 13 41.11 -15.32 -37.03
N VAL A 14 40.91 -14.64 -38.17
CA VAL A 14 40.06 -13.44 -38.26
C VAL A 14 38.59 -13.78 -37.96
N ILE A 15 38.09 -14.91 -38.46
CA ILE A 15 36.72 -15.37 -38.20
C ILE A 15 36.52 -15.68 -36.71
N LEU A 16 37.47 -16.38 -36.08
CA LEU A 16 37.42 -16.71 -34.66
C LEU A 16 37.47 -15.45 -33.78
N TYR A 17 38.32 -14.48 -34.12
CA TYR A 17 38.38 -13.19 -33.42
C TYR A 17 37.04 -12.44 -33.50
N TYR A 18 36.46 -12.31 -34.70
CA TYR A 18 35.17 -11.63 -34.88
C TYR A 18 34.01 -12.38 -34.20
N ALA A 19 34.01 -13.71 -34.23
CA ALA A 19 33.02 -14.53 -33.54
C ALA A 19 33.10 -14.34 -32.01
N GLY A 20 34.31 -14.33 -31.44
CA GLY A 20 34.56 -14.07 -30.02
C GLY A 20 34.13 -12.66 -29.60
N VAL A 21 34.46 -11.63 -30.38
CA VAL A 21 34.04 -10.24 -30.13
C VAL A 21 32.51 -10.09 -30.18
N ARG A 22 31.84 -10.79 -31.10
CA ARG A 22 30.37 -10.75 -31.21
C ARG A 22 29.69 -11.49 -30.07
N HIS A 23 30.24 -12.64 -29.64
CA HIS A 23 29.72 -13.39 -28.48
C HIS A 23 29.94 -12.62 -27.17
N GLY A 24 31.09 -11.97 -26.98
CA GLY A 24 31.37 -11.12 -25.82
C GLY A 24 30.37 -9.97 -25.69
N ARG A 25 30.13 -9.23 -26.79
CA ARG A 25 29.13 -8.14 -26.80
C ARG A 25 27.71 -8.59 -26.48
N ARG A 26 27.32 -9.81 -26.91
CA ARG A 26 25.99 -10.37 -26.62
C ARG A 26 25.86 -10.77 -25.14
N GLN A 27 26.87 -11.45 -24.59
CA GLN A 27 26.88 -11.81 -23.17
C GLN A 27 26.93 -10.58 -22.24
N GLU A 28 27.68 -9.54 -22.61
CA GLU A 28 27.68 -8.27 -21.87
C GLU A 28 26.32 -7.58 -21.92
N GLY A 29 25.63 -7.62 -23.06
CA GLY A 29 24.26 -7.12 -23.20
C GLY A 29 23.30 -7.84 -22.27
N GLU A 30 23.31 -9.18 -22.29
CA GLU A 30 22.47 -10.03 -21.44
C GLU A 30 22.76 -9.81 -19.95
N ARG A 31 24.04 -9.66 -19.56
CA ARG A 31 24.43 -9.34 -18.18
C ARG A 31 23.91 -7.98 -17.74
N ARG A 32 24.09 -6.94 -18.56
CA ARG A 32 23.59 -5.59 -18.27
C ARG A 32 22.06 -5.57 -18.18
N GLU A 33 21.37 -6.28 -19.06
CA GLU A 33 19.91 -6.41 -18.98
C GLU A 33 19.46 -7.10 -17.70
N HIS A 34 20.16 -8.16 -17.30
CA HIS A 34 19.87 -8.85 -16.04
C HIS A 34 20.12 -7.95 -14.83
N GLU A 35 21.24 -7.24 -14.78
CA GLU A 35 21.54 -6.25 -13.73
C GLU A 35 20.48 -5.15 -13.67
N LEU A 36 20.05 -4.63 -14.82
CA LEU A 36 18.98 -3.62 -14.88
C LEU A 36 17.64 -4.16 -14.38
N ARG A 37 17.32 -5.43 -14.64
CA ARG A 37 16.10 -6.07 -14.11
C ARG A 37 16.18 -6.20 -12.59
N LEU A 38 17.29 -6.71 -12.06
CA LEU A 38 17.50 -6.81 -10.62
C LEU A 38 17.43 -5.45 -9.93
N ALA A 39 18.05 -4.41 -10.49
CA ALA A 39 17.99 -3.06 -9.94
C ALA A 39 16.57 -2.49 -9.94
N ARG A 40 15.77 -2.78 -10.98
CA ARG A 40 14.34 -2.39 -11.03
C ARG A 40 13.53 -3.13 -9.97
N GLU A 41 13.70 -4.44 -9.85
CA GLU A 41 13.01 -5.26 -8.85
C GLU A 41 13.33 -4.79 -7.43
N GLN A 42 14.60 -4.59 -7.13
CA GLN A 42 15.05 -4.05 -5.83
C GLN A 42 14.41 -2.69 -5.54
N ARG A 43 14.41 -1.78 -6.51
CA ARG A 43 13.78 -0.47 -6.37
C ARG A 43 12.27 -0.58 -6.12
N THR A 44 11.57 -1.45 -6.85
CA THR A 44 10.14 -1.65 -6.63
C THR A 44 9.84 -2.23 -5.24
N HIS A 45 10.69 -3.13 -4.76
CA HIS A 45 10.58 -3.70 -3.43
C HIS A 45 10.82 -2.65 -2.33
N GLU A 46 11.85 -1.81 -2.49
CA GLU A 46 12.17 -0.72 -1.57
C GLU A 46 11.01 0.28 -1.47
N LEU A 47 10.46 0.72 -2.61
CA LEU A 47 9.28 1.61 -2.66
C LEU A 47 8.07 0.99 -1.97
N ALA A 48 7.83 -0.32 -2.14
CA ALA A 48 6.74 -1.01 -1.47
C ALA A 48 6.94 -1.06 0.06
N LEU A 49 8.16 -1.30 0.52
CA LEU A 49 8.50 -1.28 1.95
C LEU A 49 8.34 0.12 2.56
N GLU A 50 8.76 1.17 1.86
CA GLU A 50 8.58 2.56 2.30
C GLU A 50 7.10 2.94 2.38
N ALA A 51 6.31 2.61 1.36
CA ALA A 51 4.87 2.85 1.37
C ALA A 51 4.17 2.10 2.51
N ALA A 52 4.58 0.86 2.80
CA ALA A 52 4.06 0.09 3.93
C ALA A 52 4.43 0.72 5.29
N ARG A 53 5.66 1.24 5.44
CA ARG A 53 6.08 1.97 6.64
C ARG A 53 5.27 3.24 6.84
N GLN A 54 5.14 4.07 5.80
CA GLN A 54 4.35 5.30 5.86
C GLN A 54 2.89 5.03 6.23
N ARG A 55 2.29 3.98 5.66
CA ARG A 55 0.92 3.56 6.00
C ARG A 55 0.80 3.21 7.48
N ARG A 56 1.70 2.37 8.00
CA ARG A 56 1.73 1.99 9.42
C ARG A 56 1.90 3.18 10.34
N GLU A 57 2.77 4.13 10.01
CA GLU A 57 2.93 5.36 10.77
C GLU A 57 1.64 6.17 10.80
N MET A 58 0.95 6.29 9.66
CA MET A 58 -0.31 7.03 9.58
C MET A 58 -1.42 6.35 10.39
N THR A 59 -1.55 5.02 10.28
CA THR A 59 -2.44 4.20 11.12
C THR A 59 -2.17 4.42 12.61
N SER A 60 -0.90 4.32 13.03
CA SER A 60 -0.49 4.50 14.43
C SER A 60 -0.82 5.90 14.94
N ARG A 61 -0.57 6.95 14.15
CA ARG A 61 -0.88 8.34 14.54
C ARG A 61 -2.38 8.55 14.76
N VAL A 62 -3.21 8.00 13.88
CA VAL A 62 -4.68 8.09 14.01
C VAL A 62 -5.15 7.30 15.24
N ALA A 63 -4.56 6.13 15.50
CA ALA A 63 -4.84 5.36 16.70
C ALA A 63 -4.38 6.07 17.99
N ASP A 64 -3.21 6.73 17.97
CA ASP A 64 -2.70 7.55 19.09
C ASP A 64 -3.70 8.65 19.45
N GLU A 65 -4.23 9.33 18.43
CA GLU A 65 -5.16 10.43 18.61
C GLU A 65 -6.49 9.96 19.21
N TYR A 66 -7.03 8.83 18.73
CA TYR A 66 -8.19 8.20 19.35
C TYR A 66 -7.94 7.85 20.82
N VAL A 67 -6.81 7.21 21.12
CA VAL A 67 -6.45 6.80 22.48
C VAL A 67 -6.30 8.02 23.38
N ARG A 68 -5.76 9.12 22.87
CA ARG A 68 -5.67 10.40 23.58
C ARG A 68 -7.05 10.92 23.97
N MET A 69 -8.01 10.92 23.04
CA MET A 69 -9.39 11.33 23.32
C MET A 69 -10.07 10.41 24.34
N ALA A 70 -9.97 9.10 24.13
CA ALA A 70 -10.61 8.09 24.97
C ALA A 70 -10.07 8.11 26.41
N ARG A 71 -8.75 8.17 26.60
CA ARG A 71 -8.13 8.23 27.95
C ARG A 71 -8.31 9.59 28.61
N GLY A 72 -8.38 10.66 27.82
CA GLY A 72 -8.71 12.00 28.29
C GLY A 72 -10.15 12.14 28.76
N HIS A 73 -11.00 11.11 28.59
CA HIS A 73 -12.45 11.16 28.81
C HIS A 73 -13.12 12.32 28.04
N ILE A 74 -12.53 12.70 26.91
CA ILE A 74 -13.01 13.79 26.05
C ILE A 74 -14.17 13.25 25.21
N ASP A 75 -13.90 12.15 24.50
CA ASP A 75 -14.87 11.43 23.70
C ASP A 75 -14.40 10.00 23.45
N SER A 76 -15.34 9.09 23.23
CA SER A 76 -15.08 7.70 22.87
C SER A 76 -16.26 7.13 22.08
N GLY A 77 -15.99 6.20 21.17
CA GLY A 77 -17.04 5.59 20.35
C GLY A 77 -17.16 6.22 18.95
N PRO A 78 -18.31 6.05 18.28
CA PRO A 78 -18.49 6.46 16.88
C PRO A 78 -18.29 7.95 16.60
N HIS A 79 -18.57 8.83 17.59
CA HIS A 79 -18.32 10.26 17.44
C HIS A 79 -16.83 10.56 17.33
N ALA A 80 -16.02 10.06 18.26
CA ALA A 80 -14.56 10.17 18.22
C ALA A 80 -13.98 9.61 16.91
N LEU A 81 -14.52 8.50 16.38
CA LEU A 81 -14.09 7.97 15.08
C LEU A 81 -14.36 8.95 13.91
N ALA A 82 -15.45 9.72 13.98
CA ALA A 82 -15.78 10.71 12.96
C ALA A 82 -14.81 11.89 12.91
N GLU A 83 -14.17 12.24 14.04
CA GLU A 83 -13.26 13.37 14.14
C GLU A 83 -11.85 13.07 13.61
N LEU A 84 -11.48 11.79 13.51
CA LEU A 84 -10.11 11.36 13.17
C LEU A 84 -9.75 11.47 11.69
N GLY A 85 -10.72 11.76 10.82
CA GLY A 85 -10.48 11.83 9.37
C GLY A 85 -10.03 10.49 8.78
N LEU A 86 -10.64 9.38 9.21
CA LEU A 86 -10.27 8.01 8.82
C LEU A 86 -10.28 7.76 7.31
N GLN A 87 -11.12 8.48 6.55
CA GLN A 87 -11.15 8.40 5.09
C GLN A 87 -9.81 8.70 4.43
N ASN A 88 -8.94 9.47 5.09
CA ASN A 88 -7.61 9.82 4.58
C ASN A 88 -6.62 8.63 4.60
N LEU A 89 -6.95 7.53 5.27
CA LEU A 89 -6.17 6.29 5.21
C LEU A 89 -6.30 5.58 3.84
N GLY A 90 -7.28 5.98 3.02
CA GLY A 90 -7.36 5.65 1.59
C GLY A 90 -7.80 4.23 1.25
N SER A 91 -8.08 3.37 2.23
CA SER A 91 -8.63 2.03 1.99
C SER A 91 -9.43 1.52 3.18
N ASP A 92 -10.45 0.71 2.92
CA ASP A 92 -11.29 0.07 3.94
C ASP A 92 -10.44 -0.78 4.89
N GLU A 93 -9.50 -1.56 4.34
CA GLU A 93 -8.58 -2.40 5.12
C GLU A 93 -7.75 -1.57 6.11
N ALA A 94 -7.13 -0.47 5.66
CA ALA A 94 -6.34 0.39 6.54
C ALA A 94 -7.18 1.03 7.66
N ILE A 95 -8.43 1.40 7.37
CA ILE A 95 -9.36 1.93 8.38
C ILE A 95 -9.71 0.85 9.41
N ARG A 96 -9.99 -0.39 8.97
CA ARG A 96 -10.27 -1.50 9.88
C ARG A 96 -9.06 -1.84 10.75
N GLU A 97 -7.86 -1.83 10.19
CA GLU A 97 -6.61 -1.99 10.93
C GLU A 97 -6.46 -0.90 12.00
N ALA A 98 -6.68 0.37 11.63
CA ALA A 98 -6.61 1.49 12.57
C ALA A 98 -7.59 1.33 13.74
N ILE A 99 -8.85 1.01 13.45
CA ILE A 99 -9.88 0.81 14.48
C ILE A 99 -9.54 -0.38 15.38
N GLN A 100 -8.99 -1.47 14.81
CA GLN A 100 -8.54 -2.60 15.61
C GLN A 100 -7.37 -2.23 16.52
N GLU A 101 -6.41 -1.44 16.04
CA GLU A 101 -5.31 -0.93 16.85
C GLU A 101 -5.82 -0.03 17.99
N MET A 102 -6.76 0.88 17.70
CA MET A 102 -7.44 1.71 18.70
C MET A 102 -8.09 0.87 19.79
N ARG A 103 -8.80 -0.19 19.42
CA ARG A 103 -9.45 -1.11 20.36
C ARG A 103 -8.44 -1.75 21.31
N ILE A 104 -7.34 -2.28 20.75
CA ILE A 104 -6.28 -2.93 21.52
C ILE A 104 -5.64 -1.94 22.51
N ARG A 105 -5.38 -0.71 22.07
CA ARG A 105 -4.60 0.28 22.84
C ARG A 105 -5.44 1.08 23.86
N SER A 106 -6.70 1.34 23.55
CA SER A 106 -7.65 2.01 24.44
C SER A 106 -8.28 1.06 25.45
N GLY A 107 -8.38 -0.23 25.12
CA GLY A 107 -9.08 -1.24 25.92
C GLY A 107 -10.61 -1.20 25.81
N GLY A 108 -11.16 -0.27 25.01
CA GLY A 108 -12.59 -0.14 24.74
C GLY A 108 -12.93 -0.43 23.28
N ASP A 109 -14.20 -0.74 22.98
CA ASP A 109 -14.67 -0.88 21.61
C ASP A 109 -14.89 0.50 20.96
N PRO A 110 -14.14 0.89 19.92
CA PRO A 110 -14.31 2.19 19.25
C PRO A 110 -15.65 2.34 18.54
N TRP A 111 -16.35 1.25 18.25
CA TRP A 111 -17.72 1.30 17.74
C TRP A 111 -18.78 1.33 18.84
N ALA A 112 -18.39 1.25 20.11
CA ALA A 112 -19.32 1.14 21.25
C ALA A 112 -20.40 0.05 21.05
N GLY A 113 -20.03 -1.11 20.48
CA GLY A 113 -20.93 -2.23 20.18
C GLY A 113 -21.63 -2.17 18.81
N GLN A 114 -21.49 -1.07 18.07
CA GLN A 114 -22.20 -0.83 16.79
C GLN A 114 -21.46 -1.35 15.55
N SER A 115 -20.36 -2.09 15.72
CA SER A 115 -19.51 -2.57 14.62
C SER A 115 -20.25 -3.46 13.60
N HIS A 116 -21.30 -4.16 14.04
CA HIS A 116 -22.08 -5.05 13.18
C HIS A 116 -22.84 -4.31 12.06
N HIS A 117 -23.19 -3.03 12.26
CA HIS A 117 -23.86 -2.22 11.24
C HIS A 117 -22.96 -1.89 10.04
N VAL A 118 -21.64 -2.04 10.16
CA VAL A 118 -20.65 -1.66 9.14
C VAL A 118 -19.82 -2.85 8.64
N GLN A 119 -20.21 -4.10 8.94
CA GLN A 119 -19.46 -5.30 8.56
C GLN A 119 -19.41 -5.55 7.04
N GLY A 120 -20.31 -4.97 6.27
CA GLY A 120 -20.32 -5.06 4.80
C GLY A 120 -20.22 -3.70 4.10
N THR A 121 -19.89 -2.64 4.83
CA THR A 121 -19.83 -1.28 4.30
C THR A 121 -18.39 -0.91 4.03
N ASP A 122 -18.12 -0.31 2.86
CA ASP A 122 -16.83 0.33 2.59
C ASP A 122 -16.65 1.52 3.55
N LEU A 123 -15.71 1.38 4.48
CA LEU A 123 -15.47 2.38 5.51
C LEU A 123 -14.89 3.68 4.95
N VAL A 124 -14.24 3.66 3.78
CA VAL A 124 -13.80 4.90 3.13
C VAL A 124 -15.02 5.71 2.73
N MET A 125 -15.98 5.09 2.04
CA MET A 125 -17.23 5.76 1.67
C MET A 125 -18.03 6.19 2.90
N PHE A 126 -18.09 5.35 3.92
CA PHE A 126 -18.77 5.67 5.18
C PHE A 126 -18.19 6.92 5.84
N PHE A 127 -16.88 6.96 6.08
CA PHE A 127 -16.26 8.10 6.77
C PHE A 127 -16.17 9.35 5.91
N SER A 128 -16.07 9.22 4.58
CA SER A 128 -16.22 10.35 3.66
C SER A 128 -17.63 10.96 3.77
N PHE A 129 -18.68 10.13 3.72
CA PHE A 129 -20.05 10.61 3.89
C PHE A 129 -20.27 11.29 5.24
N VAL A 130 -19.74 10.70 6.32
CA VAL A 130 -19.79 11.29 7.68
C VAL A 130 -19.14 12.67 7.71
N SER A 131 -17.95 12.81 7.11
CA SER A 131 -17.19 14.06 7.09
C SER A 131 -17.88 15.14 6.24
N GLU A 132 -18.30 14.78 5.03
CA GLU A 132 -18.95 15.68 4.06
C GLU A 132 -20.29 16.21 4.58
N ASN A 133 -21.09 15.34 5.19
CA ASN A 133 -22.41 15.70 5.72
C ASN A 133 -22.35 16.18 7.17
N ARG A 134 -21.15 16.27 7.77
CA ARG A 134 -20.93 16.65 9.18
C ARG A 134 -21.84 15.87 10.13
N VAL A 135 -21.92 14.56 9.94
CA VAL A 135 -22.80 13.68 10.72
C VAL A 135 -22.41 13.73 12.19
N ASN A 136 -23.40 13.98 13.04
CA ASN A 136 -23.24 13.94 14.49
C ASN A 136 -23.82 12.64 15.05
N PHE A 137 -22.93 11.77 15.55
CA PHE A 137 -23.29 10.46 16.11
C PHE A 137 -23.96 10.51 17.50
N PHE A 138 -24.08 11.68 18.13
CA PHE A 138 -24.97 11.87 19.28
C PHE A 138 -26.45 11.94 18.89
N HIS A 139 -26.74 12.26 17.62
CA HIS A 139 -28.11 12.44 17.11
C HIS A 139 -28.47 11.49 15.99
N THR A 140 -27.47 10.83 15.38
CA THR A 140 -27.65 9.91 14.25
C THR A 140 -27.00 8.57 14.60
N SER A 141 -27.70 7.46 14.38
CA SER A 141 -27.13 6.13 14.64
C SER A 141 -26.16 5.69 13.54
N VAL A 142 -25.19 4.84 13.89
CA VAL A 142 -24.26 4.22 12.91
C VAL A 142 -25.03 3.44 11.85
N GLU A 143 -26.09 2.74 12.25
CA GLU A 143 -26.99 2.00 11.35
C GLU A 143 -27.62 2.89 10.28
N ALA A 144 -28.18 4.04 10.67
CA ALA A 144 -28.85 4.94 9.74
C ALA A 144 -27.89 5.47 8.68
N VAL A 145 -26.66 5.80 9.08
CA VAL A 145 -25.60 6.25 8.16
C VAL A 145 -25.18 5.10 7.23
N ALA A 146 -24.96 3.90 7.78
CA ALA A 146 -24.57 2.74 6.99
C ALA A 146 -25.63 2.39 5.93
N ALA A 147 -26.92 2.48 6.28
CA ALA A 147 -28.03 2.28 5.35
C ALA A 147 -28.06 3.34 4.24
N GLN A 148 -27.80 4.62 4.55
CA GLN A 148 -27.74 5.71 3.57
C GLN A 148 -26.58 5.54 2.58
N VAL A 149 -25.40 5.13 3.07
CA VAL A 149 -24.22 4.87 2.23
C VAL A 149 -24.47 3.67 1.32
N ALA A 150 -25.06 2.60 1.84
CA ALA A 150 -25.44 1.43 1.05
C ALA A 150 -26.51 1.74 -0.01
N GLY A 151 -27.45 2.64 0.30
CA GLY A 151 -28.48 3.10 -0.63
C GLY A 151 -27.94 4.01 -1.74
N SER A 152 -26.96 4.85 -1.44
CA SER A 152 -26.32 5.78 -2.39
C SER A 152 -25.32 5.10 -3.35
N SER A 153 -24.92 3.86 -3.05
CA SER A 153 -23.98 3.08 -3.87
C SER A 153 -24.66 2.22 -4.96
N ARG A 154 -25.97 2.39 -5.17
CA ARG A 154 -26.77 1.76 -6.23
C ARG A 154 -27.12 2.77 -7.31
#